data_AF-A0A6L4WNN9-F1
#
_entry.id   AF-A0A6L4WNN9-F1
#
_cell.length_a   1.000
_cell.length_b   1.000
_cell.length_c   1.000
_cell.angle_alpha   90.00
_cell.angle_beta   90.00
_cell.angle_gamma   90.00
#
_symmetry.space_group_name_H-M   'P 1'
#
loop_
_entity.id
_entity.type
_entity.pdbx_description
1 polymer ?
#
loop_
_entity_poly.entity_id
_entity_poly.type
_entity_poly.pdbx_seq_one_letter_code
_entity_poly.pdbx_strand_id
1 'polypeptide(L)'
;MKRNRRQSTIINNFFTLASIIMITITLVVYLKYMQDDEANFDSKAVYSKKEKVIPLECEDETSKSKLFNQKLLNNSLKALKNGYYKLDGGHIKSLTSKSIIEEFMPLVEVNEYFTKAIKVESKKDISKFLTINYEIIEQDKDKKINLKKENKFKAGTVKTSFRANSIEIFTFSKDFKFYDKNEIQSIIDCTIKVYKNNAKKY
;
A
#
# COMPACT_ATOMS: atom_id res chain seq x y z
N MET A 1 -51.87 -49.43 3.23
CA MET A 1 -50.71 -49.13 4.10
C MET A 1 -49.87 -48.02 3.45
N LYS A 2 -49.99 -46.76 3.89
CA LYS A 2 -49.28 -45.60 3.30
C LYS A 2 -47.77 -45.76 3.52
N ARG A 3 -46.99 -45.81 2.43
CA ARG A 3 -45.51 -45.86 2.46
C ARG A 3 -44.98 -44.49 2.88
N ASN A 4 -44.81 -44.28 4.19
CA ASN A 4 -44.02 -43.16 4.72
C ASN A 4 -42.54 -43.41 4.36
N ARG A 5 -42.08 -42.93 3.19
CA ARG A 5 -40.65 -42.78 2.95
C ARG A 5 -40.12 -41.81 4.02
N ARG A 6 -39.18 -42.27 4.84
CA ARG A 6 -38.61 -41.50 5.96
C ARG A 6 -38.06 -40.18 5.42
N GLN A 7 -38.77 -39.08 5.66
CA GLN A 7 -38.38 -37.74 5.19
C GLN A 7 -36.96 -37.38 5.62
N SER A 8 -36.51 -37.87 6.78
CA SER A 8 -35.13 -37.71 7.25
C SER A 8 -34.07 -38.26 6.29
N THR A 9 -34.34 -39.36 5.57
CA THR A 9 -33.38 -39.92 4.60
C THR A 9 -33.32 -39.09 3.33
N ILE A 10 -34.44 -38.51 2.90
CA ILE A 10 -34.50 -37.60 1.75
C ILE A 10 -33.82 -36.27 2.07
N ILE A 11 -34.08 -35.72 3.26
CA ILE A 11 -33.48 -34.46 3.73
C ILE A 11 -31.96 -34.62 3.89
N ASN A 12 -31.49 -35.73 4.48
CA ASN A 12 -30.06 -35.96 4.67
C ASN A 12 -29.33 -36.14 3.33
N ASN A 13 -29.93 -36.84 2.36
CA ASN A 13 -29.38 -36.97 1.00
C ASN A 13 -29.38 -35.66 0.20
N PHE A 14 -30.36 -34.78 0.45
CA PHE A 14 -30.41 -33.46 -0.18
C PHE A 14 -29.37 -32.51 0.42
N PHE A 15 -29.20 -32.53 1.74
CA PHE A 15 -28.17 -31.74 2.44
C PHE A 15 -26.76 -32.16 2.04
N THR A 16 -26.49 -33.46 1.92
CA THR A 16 -25.19 -33.93 1.44
C THR A 16 -24.94 -33.53 -0.01
N LEU A 17 -25.94 -33.64 -0.89
CA LEU A 17 -25.82 -33.20 -2.28
C LEU A 17 -25.54 -31.69 -2.39
N ALA A 18 -26.29 -30.87 -1.67
CA ALA A 18 -26.08 -29.42 -1.64
C ALA A 18 -24.69 -29.06 -1.11
N SER A 19 -24.22 -29.76 -0.07
CA SER A 19 -22.88 -29.57 0.49
C SER A 19 -21.78 -29.91 -0.52
N ILE A 20 -21.93 -31.02 -1.26
CA ILE A 20 -20.98 -31.42 -2.32
C ILE A 20 -20.94 -30.36 -3.43
N ILE A 21 -22.11 -29.86 -3.85
CA ILE A 21 -22.21 -28.80 -4.87
C ILE A 21 -21.53 -27.52 -4.40
N MET A 22 -21.77 -27.09 -3.17
CA MET A 22 -21.13 -25.88 -2.63
C MET A 22 -19.62 -26.05 -2.51
N ILE A 23 -19.13 -27.19 -2.01
CA ILE A 23 -17.69 -27.48 -1.92
C ILE A 23 -17.08 -27.49 -3.33
N THR A 24 -17.67 -28.18 -4.29
CA THR A 24 -17.15 -28.24 -5.66
C THR A 24 -17.12 -26.86 -6.34
N ILE A 25 -18.15 -26.04 -6.19
CA ILE A 25 -18.15 -24.66 -6.71
C ILE A 25 -17.03 -23.84 -6.04
N THR A 26 -16.89 -23.90 -4.71
CA THR A 26 -15.83 -23.16 -4.01
C THR A 26 -14.43 -23.63 -4.43
N LEU A 27 -14.24 -24.94 -4.65
CA LEU A 27 -12.99 -25.52 -5.15
C LEU A 27 -12.69 -25.07 -6.57
N VAL A 28 -13.69 -25.06 -7.47
CA VAL A 28 -13.53 -24.58 -8.85
C VAL A 28 -13.21 -23.08 -8.88
N VAL A 29 -13.88 -22.28 -8.06
CA VAL A 29 -13.58 -20.84 -7.93
C VAL A 29 -12.17 -20.63 -7.37
N TYR A 30 -11.77 -21.41 -6.37
CA TYR A 30 -10.42 -21.37 -5.80
C TYR A 30 -9.36 -21.76 -6.84
N LEU A 31 -9.53 -22.88 -7.55
CA LEU A 31 -8.60 -23.34 -8.59
C LEU A 31 -8.53 -22.36 -9.77
N LYS A 32 -9.65 -21.76 -10.16
CA LYS A 32 -9.71 -20.88 -11.35
C LYS A 32 -9.24 -19.45 -11.08
N TYR A 33 -9.38 -18.95 -9.85
CA TYR A 33 -9.17 -17.53 -9.54
C TYR A 33 -8.21 -17.26 -8.37
N MET A 34 -7.89 -18.26 -7.54
CA MET A 34 -7.00 -18.11 -6.38
C MET A 34 -5.72 -18.94 -6.49
N GLN A 35 -5.70 -19.98 -7.32
CA GLN A 35 -4.47 -20.66 -7.70
C GLN A 35 -3.80 -19.82 -8.79
N ASP A 36 -2.81 -19.02 -8.41
CA ASP A 36 -1.85 -18.48 -9.36
C ASP A 36 -1.23 -19.65 -10.14
N ASP A 37 -1.10 -19.48 -11.47
CA ASP A 37 -0.49 -20.46 -12.38
C ASP A 37 0.93 -20.84 -11.93
N GLU A 38 1.06 -21.84 -11.07
CA GLU A 38 2.32 -22.55 -10.85
C GLU A 38 2.25 -23.93 -11.48
N ALA A 39 2.72 -23.99 -12.72
CA ALA A 39 3.86 -24.82 -13.14
C ALA A 39 3.73 -25.25 -14.61
N ASN A 40 4.00 -24.34 -15.55
CA ASN A 40 4.60 -24.76 -16.81
C ASN A 40 6.08 -25.06 -16.54
N PHE A 41 6.35 -26.31 -16.15
CA PHE A 41 7.66 -26.92 -16.38
C PHE A 41 7.91 -26.91 -17.89
N ASP A 42 9.12 -26.58 -18.30
CA ASP A 42 9.60 -26.47 -19.68
C ASP A 42 9.16 -25.23 -20.47
N SER A 43 9.88 -24.12 -20.26
CA SER A 43 10.77 -23.60 -21.32
C SER A 43 11.50 -22.33 -20.87
N LYS A 44 12.84 -22.43 -20.78
CA LYS A 44 13.80 -21.32 -20.72
C LYS A 44 13.53 -20.27 -19.62
N ALA A 45 13.78 -20.66 -18.37
CA ALA A 45 14.16 -19.72 -17.33
C ALA A 45 15.47 -19.02 -17.75
N VAL A 46 15.36 -17.89 -18.44
CA VAL A 46 16.34 -16.81 -18.30
C VAL A 46 16.31 -16.49 -16.81
N TYR A 47 17.31 -16.94 -16.07
CA TYR A 47 17.50 -16.56 -14.68
C TYR A 47 17.78 -15.05 -14.65
N SER A 48 16.72 -14.24 -14.68
CA SER A 48 16.78 -12.81 -14.38
C SER A 48 17.32 -12.74 -12.96
N LYS A 49 18.60 -12.36 -12.80
CA LYS A 49 19.21 -12.11 -11.50
C LYS A 49 18.29 -11.11 -10.80
N LYS A 50 17.62 -11.53 -9.73
CA LYS A 50 16.86 -10.63 -8.85
C LYS A 50 17.85 -9.60 -8.30
N GLU A 51 17.93 -8.43 -8.93
CA GLU A 51 18.75 -7.35 -8.44
C GLU A 51 18.24 -6.97 -7.05
N LYS A 52 19.14 -6.99 -6.07
CA LYS A 52 18.83 -6.51 -4.73
C LYS A 52 18.64 -5.00 -4.83
N VAL A 53 17.48 -4.51 -4.41
CA VAL A 53 17.23 -3.07 -4.28
C VAL A 53 18.14 -2.54 -3.18
N ILE A 54 19.11 -1.72 -3.56
CA ILE A 54 20.00 -1.04 -2.62
C ILE A 54 19.23 0.16 -2.05
N PRO A 55 19.17 0.31 -0.71
CA PRO A 55 18.58 1.49 -0.08
C PRO A 55 19.22 2.77 -0.61
N LEU A 56 18.41 3.80 -0.81
CA LEU A 56 18.89 5.11 -1.25
C LEU A 56 19.47 5.89 -0.06
N GLU A 57 20.34 6.87 -0.33
CA GLU A 57 20.93 7.75 0.71
C GLU A 57 19.89 8.51 1.53
N CYS A 58 18.69 8.73 0.97
CA CYS A 58 17.60 9.40 1.67
C CYS A 58 16.83 8.47 2.62
N GLU A 59 17.07 7.16 2.58
CA GLU A 59 16.53 6.18 3.51
C GLU A 59 17.47 6.06 4.72
N ASP A 60 16.87 5.99 5.91
CA ASP A 60 17.56 5.83 7.18
C ASP A 60 16.84 4.81 8.07
N GLU A 61 17.27 4.66 9.32
CA GLU A 61 16.71 3.70 10.28
C GLU A 61 15.22 3.90 10.58
N THR A 62 14.69 5.10 10.34
CA THR A 62 13.25 5.40 10.51
C THR A 62 12.42 5.07 9.27
N SER A 63 13.09 4.81 8.16
CA SER A 63 12.47 4.53 6.87
C SER A 63 12.00 3.08 6.82
N LYS A 64 10.72 2.88 6.49
CA LYS A 64 10.12 1.55 6.30
C LYS A 64 9.47 1.49 4.95
N SER A 65 9.87 0.52 4.14
CA SER A 65 9.28 0.25 2.84
C SER A 65 8.76 -1.18 2.77
N LYS A 66 7.65 -1.38 2.06
CA LYS A 66 7.11 -2.70 1.79
C LYS A 66 6.51 -2.75 0.40
N LEU A 67 6.94 -3.73 -0.38
CA LEU A 67 6.41 -4.05 -1.68
C LEU A 67 5.46 -5.25 -1.57
N PHE A 68 4.27 -5.11 -2.13
CA PHE A 68 3.23 -6.14 -2.09
C PHE A 68 3.03 -6.79 -3.46
N ASN A 69 3.15 -6.04 -4.55
CA ASN A 69 2.92 -6.56 -5.90
C ASN A 69 3.85 -5.92 -6.95
N GLN A 70 4.86 -6.68 -7.41
CA GLN A 70 5.83 -6.20 -8.40
C GLN A 70 5.21 -5.95 -9.78
N LYS A 71 4.31 -6.83 -10.23
CA LYS A 71 3.66 -6.70 -11.55
C LYS A 71 2.87 -5.39 -11.62
N LEU A 72 2.13 -5.08 -10.56
CA LEU A 72 1.41 -3.82 -10.44
C LEU A 72 2.36 -2.62 -10.30
N LEU A 73 3.50 -2.75 -9.61
CA LEU A 73 4.51 -1.69 -9.51
C LEU A 73 5.00 -1.20 -10.88
N ASN A 74 5.32 -2.12 -11.78
CA ASN A 74 5.80 -1.75 -13.12
C ASN A 74 4.72 -1.01 -13.93
N ASN A 75 3.47 -1.45 -13.81
CA ASN A 75 2.34 -0.80 -14.48
C ASN A 75 2.00 0.56 -13.86
N SER A 76 2.04 0.67 -12.54
CA SER A 76 1.76 1.92 -11.83
C SER A 76 2.84 2.97 -12.06
N LEU A 77 4.10 2.59 -12.31
CA LEU A 77 5.14 3.54 -12.73
C LEU A 77 4.90 4.10 -14.13
N LYS A 78 4.37 3.30 -15.06
CA LYS A 78 3.91 3.81 -16.36
C LYS A 78 2.76 4.79 -16.18
N ALA A 79 1.80 4.46 -15.30
CA ALA A 79 0.70 5.36 -14.96
C ALA A 79 1.22 6.68 -14.37
N LEU A 80 2.15 6.63 -13.41
CA LEU A 80 2.77 7.80 -12.80
C LEU A 80 3.47 8.70 -13.84
N LYS A 81 4.27 8.10 -14.74
CA LYS A 81 4.96 8.83 -15.82
C LYS A 81 4.00 9.51 -16.80
N ASN A 82 2.82 8.93 -17.03
CA ASN A 82 1.83 9.46 -17.96
C ASN A 82 0.84 10.45 -17.31
N GLY A 83 1.04 10.79 -16.03
CA GLY A 83 0.13 11.67 -15.27
C GLY A 83 -1.16 10.97 -14.81
N TYR A 84 -1.23 9.64 -14.88
CA TYR A 84 -2.41 8.86 -14.50
C TYR A 84 -2.41 8.51 -13.01
N TYR A 85 -2.34 9.54 -12.17
CA TYR A 85 -2.37 9.40 -10.73
C TYR A 85 -3.28 10.43 -10.08
N LYS A 86 -3.78 10.12 -8.89
CA LYS A 86 -4.46 11.06 -8.00
C LYS A 86 -3.83 11.02 -6.62
N LEU A 87 -3.80 12.16 -5.97
CA LEU A 87 -3.32 12.30 -4.59
C LEU A 87 -4.53 12.23 -3.66
N ASP A 88 -4.40 11.47 -2.58
CA ASP A 88 -5.44 11.28 -1.57
C ASP A 88 -4.82 11.45 -0.18
N GLY A 89 -4.86 12.68 0.30
CA GLY A 89 -4.13 13.14 1.47
C GLY A 89 -4.98 13.26 2.72
N GLY A 90 -4.38 12.99 3.87
CA GLY A 90 -4.99 13.21 5.17
C GLY A 90 -3.99 13.58 6.26
N HIS A 91 -4.52 14.06 7.38
CA HIS A 91 -3.78 14.32 8.61
C HIS A 91 -4.26 13.39 9.71
N ILE A 92 -3.32 12.88 10.50
CA ILE A 92 -3.64 12.20 11.75
C ILE A 92 -3.14 13.11 12.88
N LYS A 93 -4.09 13.66 13.63
CA LYS A 93 -3.84 14.61 14.73
C LYS A 93 -3.33 13.87 15.96
N SER A 94 -2.55 14.60 16.76
CA SER A 94 -2.26 14.20 18.14
C SER A 94 -3.56 13.96 18.93
N LEU A 95 -3.63 12.87 19.68
CA LEU A 95 -4.79 12.51 20.51
C LEU A 95 -4.78 13.21 21.87
N THR A 96 -3.60 13.50 22.39
CA THR A 96 -3.38 13.94 23.78
C THR A 96 -2.94 15.39 23.89
N SER A 97 -2.37 15.97 22.84
CA SER A 97 -1.87 17.34 22.82
C SER A 97 -2.60 18.18 21.77
N LYS A 98 -2.56 19.50 21.91
CA LYS A 98 -3.14 20.39 20.89
C LYS A 98 -2.38 20.21 19.58
N SER A 99 -3.07 19.63 18.60
CA SER A 99 -2.56 19.39 17.25
C SER A 99 -2.31 20.71 16.51
N ILE A 100 -1.18 20.80 15.83
CA ILE A 100 -0.85 21.94 14.93
C ILE A 100 -0.62 21.51 13.48
N ILE A 101 -0.71 20.20 13.18
CA ILE A 101 -0.22 19.66 11.90
C ILE A 101 -0.99 20.16 10.68
N GLU A 102 -2.32 20.37 10.78
CA GLU A 102 -3.14 20.86 9.68
C GLU A 102 -2.81 22.31 9.32
N GLU A 103 -2.58 23.16 10.32
CA GLU A 103 -2.20 24.56 10.13
C GLU A 103 -0.76 24.67 9.64
N PHE A 104 0.13 23.86 10.21
CA PHE A 104 1.54 23.84 9.84
C PHE A 104 1.75 23.33 8.41
N MET A 105 1.03 22.28 8.01
CA MET A 105 1.24 21.57 6.76
C MET A 105 -0.10 21.28 6.05
N PRO A 106 -0.76 22.28 5.45
CA PRO A 106 -2.03 22.09 4.76
C PRO A 106 -1.92 21.08 3.62
N LEU A 107 -2.99 20.31 3.35
CA LEU A 107 -2.99 19.29 2.29
C LEU A 107 -2.66 19.85 0.90
N VAL A 108 -3.01 21.12 0.64
CA VAL A 108 -2.67 21.81 -0.61
C VAL A 108 -1.15 21.87 -0.80
N GLU A 109 -0.41 22.23 0.26
CA GLU A 109 1.06 22.32 0.23
C GLU A 109 1.71 20.94 0.11
N VAL A 110 1.18 19.94 0.81
CA VAL A 110 1.65 18.54 0.68
C VAL A 110 1.42 18.02 -0.74
N ASN A 111 0.26 18.31 -1.33
CA ASN A 111 -0.05 17.96 -2.71
C ASN A 111 0.95 18.60 -3.69
N GLU A 112 1.29 19.88 -3.49
CA GLU A 112 2.32 20.54 -4.28
C GLU A 112 3.68 19.85 -4.17
N TYR A 113 4.09 19.44 -2.97
CA TYR A 113 5.34 18.69 -2.78
C TYR A 113 5.32 17.36 -3.53
N PHE A 114 4.22 16.61 -3.48
CA PHE A 114 4.08 15.40 -4.28
C PHE A 114 4.15 15.68 -5.78
N THR A 115 3.44 16.69 -6.28
CA THR A 115 3.48 17.06 -7.70
C THR A 115 4.89 17.47 -8.14
N LYS A 116 5.60 18.27 -7.34
CA LYS A 116 7.01 18.66 -7.56
C LYS A 116 7.95 17.45 -7.57
N ALA A 117 7.78 16.51 -6.63
CA ALA A 117 8.58 15.29 -6.52
C ALA A 117 8.34 14.33 -7.70
N ILE A 118 7.08 14.21 -8.16
CA ILE A 118 6.69 13.36 -9.29
C ILE A 118 7.20 13.93 -10.62
N LYS A 119 7.21 15.26 -10.76
CA LYS A 119 7.59 16.03 -11.96
C LYS A 119 6.67 15.81 -13.17
N VAL A 120 5.44 15.38 -12.93
CA VAL A 120 4.41 15.16 -13.95
C VAL A 120 3.08 15.62 -13.37
N GLU A 121 2.33 16.44 -14.10
CA GLU A 121 1.01 16.88 -13.68
C GLU A 121 -0.02 15.74 -13.75
N SER A 122 -0.96 15.72 -12.80
CA SER A 122 -2.06 14.78 -12.80
C SER A 122 -3.10 15.15 -13.85
N LYS A 123 -3.55 14.16 -14.63
CA LYS A 123 -4.67 14.32 -15.57
C LYS A 123 -6.00 14.17 -14.85
N LYS A 124 -6.95 15.08 -15.06
CA LYS A 124 -8.23 15.11 -14.32
C LYS A 124 -9.27 14.09 -14.83
N ASP A 125 -9.27 13.77 -16.11
CA ASP A 125 -10.34 12.97 -16.75
C ASP A 125 -9.85 11.59 -17.23
N ILE A 126 -9.66 10.65 -16.31
CA ILE A 126 -9.35 9.25 -16.68
C ILE A 126 -10.14 8.25 -15.82
N SER A 127 -10.45 7.09 -16.40
CA SER A 127 -11.25 6.05 -15.74
C SER A 127 -10.48 5.21 -14.72
N LYS A 128 -9.15 5.22 -14.76
CA LYS A 128 -8.28 4.46 -13.86
C LYS A 128 -7.10 5.31 -13.40
N PHE A 129 -6.92 5.40 -12.09
CA PHE A 129 -5.84 6.15 -11.46
C PHE A 129 -4.97 5.25 -10.59
N LEU A 130 -3.66 5.48 -10.63
CA LEU A 130 -2.81 5.21 -9.48
C LEU A 130 -3.23 6.16 -8.36
N THR A 131 -3.68 5.63 -7.23
CA THR A 131 -3.97 6.45 -6.05
C THR A 131 -2.72 6.47 -5.17
N ILE A 132 -2.24 7.66 -4.84
CA ILE A 132 -1.17 7.88 -3.88
C ILE A 132 -1.84 8.39 -2.60
N ASN A 133 -2.13 7.47 -1.70
CA ASN A 133 -2.67 7.78 -0.39
C ASN A 133 -1.51 8.24 0.50
N TYR A 134 -1.65 9.38 1.17
CA TYR A 134 -0.65 9.82 2.13
C TYR A 134 -1.28 10.36 3.42
N GLU A 135 -0.58 10.16 4.53
CA GLU A 135 -0.95 10.62 5.86
C GLU A 135 0.23 11.35 6.48
N ILE A 136 0.01 12.59 6.92
CA ILE A 136 0.95 13.29 7.79
C ILE A 136 0.48 13.08 9.23
N ILE A 137 1.22 12.25 9.95
CA ILE A 137 0.87 11.76 11.29
C ILE A 137 1.63 12.58 12.32
N GLU A 138 0.91 13.29 13.18
CA GLU A 138 1.47 14.02 14.30
C GLU A 138 1.69 13.08 15.49
N GLN A 139 2.88 13.10 16.07
CA GLN A 139 3.18 12.30 17.25
C GLN A 139 2.69 13.03 18.51
N ASP A 140 2.04 12.28 19.41
CA ASP A 140 1.69 12.78 20.73
C ASP A 140 2.92 13.22 21.54
N LYS A 141 2.86 14.42 22.12
CA LYS A 141 3.88 14.92 23.05
C LYS A 141 3.66 14.28 24.42
N ASP A 142 4.30 13.15 24.68
CA ASP A 142 4.29 12.55 26.02
C ASP A 142 4.85 13.55 27.06
N LYS A 143 4.12 13.74 28.17
CA LYS A 143 4.57 14.59 29.30
C LYS A 143 5.87 14.09 29.96
N LYS A 144 6.29 12.85 29.68
CA LYS A 144 7.50 12.22 30.22
C LYS A 144 8.38 11.71 29.09
N ILE A 145 9.08 12.62 28.41
CA ILE A 145 10.16 12.25 27.49
C ILE A 145 11.21 11.49 28.30
N ASN A 146 11.27 10.17 28.12
CA ASN A 146 12.30 9.36 28.75
C ASN A 146 13.61 9.58 27.98
N LEU A 147 14.46 10.46 28.50
CA LEU A 147 15.75 10.89 27.92
C LEU A 147 16.77 9.75 27.70
N LYS A 148 16.43 8.50 28.07
CA LYS A 148 17.27 7.31 27.90
C LYS A 148 16.90 6.44 26.68
N LYS A 149 15.82 6.74 25.94
CA LYS A 149 15.45 6.01 24.70
C LYS A 149 15.98 6.75 23.46
N GLU A 150 16.45 5.99 22.46
CA GLU A 150 17.08 6.49 21.22
C GLU A 150 16.15 7.35 20.35
N ASN A 151 14.82 7.23 20.49
CA ASN A 151 13.83 8.05 19.79
C ASN A 151 13.57 9.40 20.46
N LYS A 152 14.63 10.19 20.65
CA LYS A 152 14.62 11.39 21.50
C LYS A 152 13.80 12.56 20.94
N PHE A 153 13.56 12.61 19.63
CA PHE A 153 12.80 13.67 18.96
C PHE A 153 12.09 13.12 17.72
N LYS A 154 10.80 12.80 17.86
CA LYS A 154 9.91 12.44 16.75
C LYS A 154 8.71 13.36 16.80
N ALA A 155 8.63 14.30 15.87
CA ALA A 155 7.47 15.18 15.74
C ALA A 155 6.33 14.48 15.00
N GLY A 156 6.65 13.54 14.10
CA GLY A 156 5.64 12.77 13.40
C GLY A 156 6.18 11.81 12.35
N THR A 157 5.30 11.35 11.48
CA THR A 157 5.60 10.40 10.40
C THR A 157 4.88 10.83 9.13
N VAL A 158 5.58 10.81 7.99
CA VAL A 158 4.95 10.81 6.66
C VAL A 158 4.77 9.36 6.25
N LYS A 159 3.54 8.96 5.97
CA LYS A 159 3.21 7.60 5.51
C LYS A 159 2.51 7.68 4.16
N THR A 160 2.95 6.87 3.21
CA THR A 160 2.43 6.84 1.84
C THR A 160 2.14 5.41 1.41
N SER A 161 1.02 5.22 0.70
CA SER A 161 0.59 3.97 0.08
C SER A 161 0.22 4.21 -1.38
N PHE A 162 0.82 3.42 -2.27
CA PHE A 162 0.54 3.43 -3.71
C PHE A 162 -0.44 2.31 -4.03
N ARG A 163 -1.58 2.65 -4.62
CA ARG A 163 -2.69 1.72 -4.87
C ARG A 163 -3.18 1.78 -6.30
N ALA A 164 -3.50 0.63 -6.87
CA ALA A 164 -4.25 0.53 -8.13
C ALA A 164 -5.55 -0.21 -7.86
N ASN A 165 -6.70 0.42 -8.12
CA ASN A 165 -8.03 -0.16 -7.87
C ASN A 165 -8.16 -0.74 -6.45
N SER A 166 -7.73 0.03 -5.44
CA SER A 166 -7.72 -0.37 -4.01
C SER A 166 -6.76 -1.51 -3.63
N ILE A 167 -6.00 -2.07 -4.57
CA ILE A 167 -4.94 -3.02 -4.28
C ILE A 167 -3.67 -2.25 -3.94
N GLU A 168 -3.12 -2.51 -2.74
CA GLU A 168 -1.87 -1.90 -2.27
C GLU A 168 -0.68 -2.51 -3.02
N ILE A 169 0.15 -1.64 -3.60
CA ILE A 169 1.31 -1.99 -4.41
C ILE A 169 2.58 -1.85 -3.58
N PHE A 170 2.73 -0.68 -2.96
CA PHE A 170 3.93 -0.29 -2.25
C PHE A 170 3.57 0.69 -1.14
N THR A 171 4.22 0.55 0.00
CA THR A 171 4.13 1.52 1.10
C THR A 171 5.49 2.03 1.47
N PHE A 172 5.56 3.29 1.86
CA PHE A 172 6.73 3.92 2.44
C PHE A 172 6.31 4.76 3.63
N SER A 173 7.07 4.72 4.71
CA SER A 173 6.93 5.65 5.82
C SER A 173 8.28 6.09 6.33
N LYS A 174 8.38 7.34 6.73
CA LYS A 174 9.58 7.89 7.35
C LYS A 174 9.21 8.93 8.39
N ASP A 175 9.94 8.93 9.49
CA ASP A 175 9.70 9.86 10.59
C ASP A 175 10.38 11.21 10.32
N PHE A 176 9.74 12.30 10.76
CA PHE A 176 10.35 13.62 10.81
C PHE A 176 10.58 14.04 12.26
N LYS A 177 11.74 14.64 12.51
CA LYS A 177 12.18 14.98 13.86
C LYS A 177 11.57 16.29 14.34
N PHE A 178 11.39 17.25 13.43
CA PHE A 178 10.93 18.59 13.75
C PHE A 178 9.79 19.01 12.83
N TYR A 179 9.00 20.01 13.26
CA TYR A 179 8.05 20.69 12.37
C TYR A 179 8.82 21.59 11.40
N ASP A 180 9.49 20.96 10.43
CA ASP A 180 10.19 21.60 9.33
C ASP A 180 9.59 21.14 8.00
N LYS A 181 9.12 22.11 7.22
CA LYS A 181 8.51 21.87 5.91
C LYS A 181 9.51 21.26 4.93
N ASN A 182 10.78 21.66 5.03
CA ASN A 182 11.84 21.15 4.16
C ASN A 182 12.15 19.68 4.47
N GLU A 183 12.07 19.28 5.74
CA GLU A 183 12.23 17.88 6.15
C GLU A 183 11.09 17.04 5.56
N ILE A 184 9.84 17.47 5.70
CA ILE A 184 8.67 16.79 5.12
C ILE A 184 8.77 16.71 3.59
N GLN A 185 9.15 17.81 2.92
CA GLN A 185 9.36 17.83 1.48
C GLN A 185 10.44 16.81 1.06
N SER A 186 11.56 16.76 1.77
CA SER A 186 12.66 15.80 1.51
C SER A 186 12.19 14.35 1.69
N ILE A 187 11.34 14.08 2.69
CA ILE A 187 10.73 12.76 2.88
C ILE A 187 9.81 12.39 1.70
N ILE A 188 9.01 13.33 1.20
CA ILE A 188 8.15 13.12 0.02
C ILE A 188 8.99 12.86 -1.23
N ASP A 189 10.05 13.65 -1.43
CA ASP A 189 11.02 13.43 -2.51
C ASP A 189 11.65 12.03 -2.42
N CYS A 190 12.05 11.62 -1.22
CA CYS A 190 12.57 10.29 -0.97
C CYS A 190 11.54 9.20 -1.30
N THR A 191 10.29 9.37 -0.86
CA THR A 191 9.18 8.44 -1.10
C THR A 191 9.04 8.14 -2.60
N ILE A 192 9.03 9.18 -3.45
CA ILE A 192 8.94 9.02 -4.91
C ILE A 192 10.19 8.34 -5.48
N LYS A 193 11.39 8.68 -5.00
CA LYS A 193 12.64 8.07 -5.44
C LYS A 193 12.70 6.58 -5.09
N VAL A 194 12.36 6.22 -3.85
CA VAL A 194 12.35 4.84 -3.35
C VAL A 194 11.32 4.00 -4.11
N TYR A 195 10.13 4.54 -4.34
CA TYR A 195 9.11 3.88 -5.15
C TYR A 195 9.61 3.57 -6.57
N LYS A 196 10.28 4.53 -7.22
CA LYS A 196 10.92 4.33 -8.53
C LYS A 196 12.10 3.34 -8.47
N ASN A 197 12.88 3.32 -7.39
CA ASN A 197 14.03 2.43 -7.24
C ASN A 197 13.61 0.97 -7.06
N ASN A 198 12.51 0.72 -6.35
CA ASN A 198 11.95 -0.63 -6.15
C ASN A 198 11.43 -1.28 -7.45
N ALA A 199 11.26 -0.49 -8.52
CA ALA A 199 10.92 -0.99 -9.86
C ALA A 199 11.98 -1.92 -10.46
N LYS A 200 13.26 -1.72 -10.09
CA LYS A 200 14.41 -2.48 -10.60
C LYS A 200 14.40 -3.94 -10.17
N LYS A 201 13.57 -4.27 -9.17
CA LYS A 201 13.41 -5.63 -8.68
C LYS A 201 12.56 -6.43 -9.68
N TYR A 202 13.06 -6.72 -10.89
CA TYR A 202 12.69 -7.87 -11.74
C TYR A 202 13.48 -7.84 -13.06
#